data_AF-A0A838IFS0-F1
#
_entry.id   AF-A0A838IFS0-F1
#
_cell.length_a   1.000
_cell.length_b   1.000
_cell.length_c   1.000
_cell.angle_alpha   90.00
_cell.angle_beta   90.00
_cell.angle_gamma   90.00
#
_symmetry.space_group_name_H-M   'P 1'
#
loop_
_entity.id
_entity.type
_entity.pdbx_description
1 polymer ?
#
loop_
_entity_poly.entity_id
_entity_poly.type
_entity_poly.pdbx_seq_one_letter_code
_entity_poly.pdbx_strand_id
1 'polypeptide(L)'
;MNELTQRDLEQHLRTARKLEPDAAIYGFNLPTGRVDLVSLTLDNERWRIVQAPSELAIRQAMVEQKGDELLAIITPLNERQLAIDVRVRFPARGLFDFNPWGALPTLFGATTLSWELARRDARPLGRALLRCANGRSFPAVTAGILGLDTAWNTYFHRALGFENTPTRLADWFVWAAVNPGSIHRVFEDPELLELLARYLAQTLGSAARTVLQALRIKTQAGAHPHHIFPLVAG
;
A
#
# COMPACT_ATOMS: atom_id res chain seq x y z
N MET A 1 6.47 -6.34 6.30
CA MET A 1 6.41 -7.15 5.06
C MET A 1 4.99 -7.00 4.51
N ASN A 2 4.82 -6.48 3.30
CA ASN A 2 3.50 -6.10 2.77
C ASN A 2 2.82 -7.33 2.14
N GLU A 3 2.10 -8.12 2.95
CA GLU A 3 1.33 -9.27 2.45
C GLU A 3 0.00 -8.76 1.86
N LEU A 4 -0.25 -9.08 0.59
CA LEU A 4 -1.53 -8.78 -0.04
C LEU A 4 -2.54 -9.82 0.44
N THR A 5 -3.67 -9.41 1.02
CA THR A 5 -4.65 -10.37 1.53
C THR A 5 -5.29 -11.13 0.36
N GLN A 6 -5.68 -12.39 0.58
CA GLN A 6 -6.36 -13.20 -0.44
C GLN A 6 -7.61 -12.51 -1.00
N ARG A 7 -8.39 -11.84 -0.14
CA ARG A 7 -9.60 -11.11 -0.55
C ARG A 7 -9.29 -9.93 -1.47
N ASP A 8 -8.21 -9.20 -1.18
CA ASP A 8 -7.78 -8.10 -2.05
C ASP A 8 -7.39 -8.64 -3.43
N LEU A 9 -6.67 -9.77 -3.47
CA LEU A 9 -6.28 -10.40 -4.71
C LEU A 9 -7.50 -10.84 -5.53
N GLU A 10 -8.44 -11.57 -4.93
CA GLU A 10 -9.69 -12.01 -5.58
C GLU A 10 -10.44 -10.84 -6.23
N GLN A 11 -10.55 -9.71 -5.53
CA GLN A 11 -11.22 -8.52 -6.05
C GLN A 11 -10.49 -7.91 -7.26
N HIS A 12 -9.16 -7.88 -7.23
CA HIS A 12 -8.36 -7.37 -8.36
C HIS A 12 -8.45 -8.31 -9.56
N LEU A 13 -8.46 -9.63 -9.33
CA LEU A 13 -8.64 -10.63 -10.39
C LEU A 13 -10.02 -10.51 -11.05
N ARG A 14 -11.10 -10.38 -10.27
CA ARG A 14 -12.44 -10.12 -10.82
C ARG A 14 -12.49 -8.85 -11.67
N THR A 15 -11.85 -7.79 -11.18
CA THR A 15 -11.82 -6.51 -11.89
C THR A 15 -11.06 -6.62 -13.20
N ALA A 16 -9.90 -7.29 -13.20
CA ALA A 16 -9.09 -7.51 -14.40
C ALA A 16 -9.85 -8.39 -15.42
N ARG A 17 -10.48 -9.48 -14.95
CA ARG A 17 -11.30 -10.38 -15.77
C ARG A 17 -12.49 -9.66 -16.42
N LYS A 18 -13.18 -8.80 -15.67
CA LYS A 18 -14.28 -7.99 -16.21
C LYS A 18 -13.82 -6.99 -17.28
N LEU A 19 -12.61 -6.44 -17.14
CA LEU A 19 -12.06 -5.47 -18.10
C LEU A 19 -11.50 -6.14 -19.35
N GLU A 20 -10.95 -7.35 -19.22
CA GLU A 20 -10.33 -8.12 -20.31
C GLU A 20 -10.84 -9.57 -20.26
N PRO A 21 -12.08 -9.86 -20.69
CA PRO A 21 -12.73 -11.16 -20.52
C PRO A 21 -12.16 -12.27 -21.42
N ASP A 22 -11.43 -11.94 -22.47
CA ASP A 22 -10.86 -12.92 -23.40
C ASP A 22 -9.38 -13.23 -23.12
N ALA A 23 -8.78 -12.54 -22.15
CA ALA A 23 -7.37 -12.73 -21.81
C ALA A 23 -7.15 -14.01 -21.00
N ALA A 24 -6.12 -14.77 -21.37
CA ALA A 24 -5.65 -15.93 -20.60
C ALA A 24 -4.54 -15.58 -19.59
N ILE A 25 -3.89 -14.41 -19.76
CA ILE A 25 -2.77 -13.95 -18.95
C ILE A 25 -3.09 -12.55 -18.42
N TYR A 26 -2.90 -12.35 -17.13
CA TYR A 26 -3.10 -11.08 -16.43
C TYR A 26 -1.84 -10.73 -15.67
N GLY A 27 -1.26 -9.58 -15.97
CA GLY A 27 -0.11 -9.06 -15.25
C GLY A 27 -0.54 -8.07 -14.17
N PHE A 28 0.07 -8.16 -12.99
CA PHE A 28 -0.17 -7.25 -11.89
C PHE A 28 1.14 -6.65 -11.41
N ASN A 29 1.22 -5.32 -11.41
CA ASN A 29 2.32 -4.58 -10.82
C ASN A 29 2.12 -4.46 -9.31
N LEU A 30 3.03 -5.09 -8.55
CA LEU A 30 3.13 -5.01 -7.10
C LEU A 30 4.59 -4.66 -6.73
N PRO A 31 4.94 -3.36 -6.64
CA PRO A 31 6.31 -2.92 -6.40
C PRO A 31 6.87 -3.43 -5.07
N THR A 32 6.01 -3.53 -4.05
CA THR A 32 6.36 -3.95 -2.70
C THR A 32 5.33 -4.96 -2.18
N GLY A 33 5.84 -6.10 -1.72
CA GLY A 33 5.02 -7.16 -1.11
C GLY A 33 5.16 -8.50 -1.80
N ARG A 34 4.47 -9.48 -1.23
CA ARG A 34 4.37 -10.84 -1.77
C ARG A 34 2.96 -11.37 -1.58
N VAL A 35 2.61 -12.31 -2.45
CA VAL A 35 1.42 -13.12 -2.40
C VAL A 35 1.91 -14.55 -2.27
N ASP A 36 1.53 -15.21 -1.18
CA ASP A 36 1.93 -16.60 -0.89
C ASP A 36 0.93 -17.63 -1.43
N LEU A 37 -0.09 -17.16 -2.16
CA LEU A 37 -1.06 -17.99 -2.86
C LEU A 37 -0.51 -18.42 -4.23
N VAL A 38 -0.59 -19.71 -4.53
CA VAL A 38 -0.12 -20.31 -5.78
C VAL A 38 -1.25 -20.63 -6.77
N SER A 39 -2.47 -20.81 -6.26
CA SER A 39 -3.66 -21.04 -7.06
C SER A 39 -4.93 -20.65 -6.31
N LEU A 40 -5.98 -20.36 -7.07
CA LEU A 40 -7.28 -19.88 -6.59
C LEU A 40 -8.36 -20.36 -7.56
N THR A 41 -9.55 -20.68 -7.04
CA THR A 41 -10.74 -20.82 -7.89
C THR A 41 -11.68 -19.64 -7.63
N LEU A 42 -12.01 -18.90 -8.67
CA LEU A 42 -12.79 -17.67 -8.61
C LEU A 42 -13.85 -17.71 -9.70
N ASP A 43 -15.13 -17.56 -9.32
CA ASP A 43 -16.27 -17.56 -10.25
C ASP A 43 -16.27 -18.79 -11.21
N ASN A 44 -15.90 -19.96 -10.66
CA ASN A 44 -15.76 -21.24 -11.36
C ASN A 44 -14.60 -21.31 -12.39
N GLU A 45 -13.71 -20.32 -12.41
CA GLU A 45 -12.48 -20.30 -13.20
C GLU A 45 -11.27 -20.63 -12.30
N ARG A 46 -10.32 -21.42 -12.81
CA ARG A 46 -9.07 -21.74 -12.10
C ARG A 46 -7.99 -20.73 -12.46
N TRP A 47 -7.44 -20.10 -11.45
CA TRP A 47 -6.36 -19.14 -11.53
C TRP A 47 -5.08 -19.73 -10.97
N ARG A 48 -4.01 -19.72 -11.77
CA ARG A 48 -2.66 -19.96 -11.32
C ARG A 48 -1.98 -18.63 -11.01
N ILE A 49 -1.40 -18.50 -9.83
CA ILE A 49 -0.80 -17.26 -9.36
C ILE A 49 0.72 -17.46 -9.29
N VAL A 50 1.46 -16.61 -10.00
CA VAL A 50 2.93 -16.70 -10.07
C VAL A 50 3.56 -15.38 -9.64
N GLN A 51 4.42 -15.46 -8.64
CA GLN A 51 5.34 -14.38 -8.25
C GLN A 51 6.54 -14.36 -9.19
N ALA A 52 6.64 -13.31 -10.01
CA ALA A 52 7.69 -13.16 -11.02
C ALA A 52 8.54 -11.91 -10.73
N PRO A 53 9.66 -12.06 -9.99
CA PRO A 53 10.51 -10.93 -9.59
C PRO A 53 11.37 -10.37 -10.75
N SER A 54 11.44 -11.08 -11.87
CA SER A 54 12.28 -10.73 -13.03
C SER A 54 11.57 -11.05 -14.34
N GLU A 55 12.03 -10.45 -15.44
CA GLU A 55 11.49 -10.72 -16.77
C GLU A 55 11.64 -12.20 -17.17
N LEU A 56 12.75 -12.83 -16.79
CA LEU A 56 12.96 -14.26 -17.02
C LEU A 56 11.88 -15.11 -16.32
N ALA A 57 11.52 -14.77 -15.08
CA ALA A 57 10.46 -15.45 -14.35
C ALA A 57 9.09 -15.24 -15.01
N ILE A 58 8.83 -14.05 -15.58
CA ILE A 58 7.61 -13.78 -16.36
C ILE A 58 7.57 -14.70 -17.59
N ARG A 59 8.66 -14.75 -18.36
CA ARG A 59 8.76 -15.61 -19.56
C ARG A 59 8.52 -17.08 -19.21
N GLN A 60 9.15 -17.56 -18.13
CA GLN A 60 8.97 -18.92 -17.66
C GLN A 60 7.51 -19.20 -17.27
N ALA A 61 6.86 -18.30 -16.52
CA ALA A 61 5.45 -18.44 -16.15
C ALA A 61 4.53 -18.53 -17.37
N MET A 62 4.77 -17.70 -18.39
CA MET A 62 4.00 -17.71 -19.63
C MET A 62 4.20 -19.00 -20.43
N VAL A 63 5.39 -19.59 -20.41
CA VAL A 63 5.68 -20.87 -21.09
C VAL A 63 5.09 -22.06 -20.34
N GLU A 64 5.06 -21.98 -19.01
CA GLU A 64 4.50 -23.02 -18.15
C GLU A 64 2.96 -23.03 -18.11
N GLN A 65 2.31 -21.97 -18.60
CA GLN A 65 0.86 -21.93 -18.73
C GLN A 65 0.38 -23.04 -19.68
N LYS A 66 -0.47 -23.93 -19.17
CA LYS A 66 -1.01 -25.06 -19.93
C LYS A 66 -2.52 -25.23 -19.68
N GLY A 67 -3.27 -25.48 -20.75
CA GLY A 67 -4.70 -25.78 -20.69
C GLY A 67 -5.58 -24.54 -20.45
N ASP A 68 -6.74 -24.75 -19.84
CA ASP A 68 -7.79 -23.73 -19.62
C ASP A 68 -7.61 -22.90 -18.33
N GLU A 69 -6.42 -22.89 -17.71
CA GLU A 69 -6.19 -22.08 -16.52
C GLU A 69 -5.78 -20.63 -16.85
N LEU A 70 -6.34 -19.68 -16.11
CA LEU A 70 -5.98 -18.27 -16.20
C LEU A 70 -4.69 -18.04 -15.40
N LEU A 71 -3.74 -17.33 -15.99
CA LEU A 71 -2.46 -17.02 -15.35
C LEU A 71 -2.45 -15.59 -14.80
N ALA A 72 -2.28 -15.44 -13.48
CA ALA A 72 -2.01 -14.17 -12.83
C ALA A 72 -0.52 -14.05 -12.49
N ILE A 73 0.18 -13.12 -13.15
CA ILE A 73 1.60 -12.83 -12.93
C ILE A 73 1.70 -11.61 -12.03
N ILE A 74 2.30 -11.76 -10.86
CA ILE A 74 2.54 -10.66 -9.91
C ILE A 74 4.01 -10.28 -9.99
N THR A 75 4.32 -9.03 -10.33
CA THR A 75 5.68 -8.57 -10.57
C THR A 75 5.95 -7.18 -10.00
N PRO A 76 7.14 -6.90 -9.45
CA PRO A 76 7.53 -5.54 -9.09
C PRO A 76 7.87 -4.68 -10.32
N LEU A 77 8.05 -5.29 -11.49
CA LEU A 77 8.45 -4.60 -12.71
C LEU A 77 7.29 -3.77 -13.28
N ASN A 78 7.57 -2.54 -13.70
CA ASN A 78 6.64 -1.74 -14.47
C ASN A 78 6.75 -2.05 -15.97
N GLU A 79 5.77 -1.61 -16.76
CA GLU A 79 5.72 -1.90 -18.20
C GLU A 79 6.94 -1.42 -18.98
N ARG A 80 7.61 -0.35 -18.55
CA ARG A 80 8.81 0.16 -19.25
C ARG A 80 10.03 -0.71 -19.01
N GLN A 81 10.02 -1.52 -17.96
CA GLN A 81 11.08 -2.46 -17.62
C GLN A 81 10.91 -3.81 -18.32
N LEU A 82 9.80 -4.02 -19.03
CA LEU A 82 9.51 -5.25 -19.76
C LEU A 82 9.95 -5.11 -21.23
N ALA A 83 10.63 -6.12 -21.75
CA ALA A 83 10.88 -6.25 -23.17
C ALA A 83 9.57 -6.29 -23.98
N ILE A 84 9.63 -5.78 -25.21
CA ILE A 84 8.45 -5.62 -26.07
C ILE A 84 7.70 -6.93 -26.29
N ASP A 85 8.42 -8.04 -26.44
CA ASP A 85 7.87 -9.36 -26.70
C ASP A 85 7.16 -9.99 -25.49
N VAL A 86 7.51 -9.55 -24.27
CA VAL A 86 6.78 -9.87 -23.05
C VAL A 86 5.54 -8.99 -22.91
N ARG A 87 5.67 -7.69 -23.21
CA ARG A 87 4.57 -6.72 -23.09
C ARG A 87 3.38 -7.08 -23.97
N VAL A 88 3.62 -7.48 -25.21
CA VAL A 88 2.55 -7.81 -26.18
C VAL A 88 1.76 -9.08 -25.81
N ARG A 89 2.25 -9.88 -24.86
CA ARG A 89 1.55 -11.07 -24.35
C ARG A 89 0.58 -10.75 -23.22
N PHE A 90 0.73 -9.59 -22.59
CA PHE A 90 -0.29 -9.07 -21.69
C PHE A 90 -1.47 -8.51 -22.51
N PRO A 91 -2.66 -8.39 -21.89
CA PRO A 91 -3.82 -7.78 -22.54
C PRO A 91 -3.51 -6.37 -23.02
N ALA A 92 -4.37 -5.78 -23.85
CA ALA A 92 -4.15 -4.43 -24.39
C ALA A 92 -3.93 -3.36 -23.30
N ARG A 93 -4.46 -3.60 -22.09
CA ARG A 93 -4.28 -2.76 -20.90
C ARG A 93 -2.94 -2.91 -20.18
N GLY A 94 -2.12 -3.88 -20.57
CA GLY A 94 -0.80 -4.14 -19.99
C GLY A 94 -0.88 -4.70 -18.57
N LEU A 95 -0.05 -4.15 -17.67
CA LEU A 95 -0.01 -4.57 -16.27
C LEU A 95 -1.08 -3.83 -15.46
N PHE A 96 -1.99 -4.57 -14.85
CA PHE A 96 -2.92 -4.04 -13.86
C PHE A 96 -2.15 -3.58 -12.62
N ASP A 97 -2.48 -2.41 -12.10
CA ASP A 97 -1.93 -1.99 -10.81
C ASP A 97 -2.82 -2.48 -9.68
N PHE A 98 -2.22 -2.94 -8.56
CA PHE A 98 -2.94 -3.02 -7.30
C PHE A 98 -3.27 -1.61 -6.81
N ASN A 99 -4.45 -1.11 -7.19
CA ASN A 99 -4.93 0.20 -6.77
C ASN A 99 -5.76 0.06 -5.48
N PRO A 100 -5.22 0.44 -4.31
CA PRO A 100 -5.95 0.32 -3.04
C PRO A 100 -7.25 1.14 -3.04
N TRP A 101 -7.31 2.20 -3.84
CA TRP A 101 -8.49 3.05 -3.95
C TRP A 101 -9.68 2.41 -4.66
N GLY A 102 -9.53 1.21 -5.23
CA GLY A 102 -10.64 0.45 -5.80
C GLY A 102 -11.59 -0.12 -4.74
N ALA A 103 -11.08 -0.52 -3.57
CA ALA A 103 -11.87 -1.13 -2.50
C ALA A 103 -12.25 -0.15 -1.37
N LEU A 104 -11.46 0.92 -1.19
CA LEU A 104 -11.65 1.88 -0.09
C LEU A 104 -12.97 2.65 -0.11
N PRO A 105 -13.56 3.07 -1.25
CA PRO A 105 -14.81 3.84 -1.23
C PRO A 105 -15.93 3.13 -0.46
N THR A 106 -16.07 1.82 -0.63
CA THR A 106 -17.05 1.00 0.10
C THR A 106 -16.81 1.02 1.61
N LEU A 107 -15.55 1.00 2.05
CA LEU A 107 -15.20 1.08 3.48
C LEU A 107 -15.52 2.45 4.09
N PHE A 108 -15.55 3.50 3.28
CA PHE A 108 -15.88 4.87 3.67
C PHE A 108 -17.35 5.25 3.43
N GLY A 109 -18.18 4.33 2.91
CA GLY A 109 -19.53 4.66 2.45
C GLY A 109 -19.55 5.74 1.35
N ALA A 110 -18.47 5.85 0.59
CA ALA A 110 -18.31 6.83 -0.49
C ALA A 110 -18.80 6.25 -1.83
N THR A 111 -19.47 7.08 -2.62
CA THR A 111 -19.87 6.75 -4.00
C THR A 111 -18.80 7.17 -5.01
N THR A 112 -17.94 8.12 -4.66
CA THR A 112 -16.93 8.67 -5.57
C THR A 112 -15.62 8.96 -4.85
N LEU A 113 -14.51 8.94 -5.59
CA LEU A 113 -13.17 9.25 -5.12
C LEU A 113 -12.72 10.61 -5.70
N SER A 114 -12.04 11.44 -4.91
CA SER A 114 -11.43 12.66 -5.44
C SER A 114 -10.30 12.34 -6.42
N TRP A 115 -10.06 13.24 -7.38
CA TRP A 115 -9.01 13.08 -8.39
C TRP A 115 -7.61 13.01 -7.77
N GLU A 116 -7.40 13.64 -6.60
CA GLU A 116 -6.12 13.63 -5.88
C GLU A 116 -5.77 12.22 -5.40
N LEU A 117 -6.78 11.48 -4.90
CA LEU A 117 -6.62 10.10 -4.46
C LEU A 117 -6.49 9.13 -5.63
N ALA A 118 -7.04 9.45 -6.80
CA ALA A 118 -6.95 8.61 -7.98
C ALA A 118 -5.51 8.52 -8.54
N ARG A 119 -4.65 9.45 -8.16
CA ARG A 119 -3.25 9.50 -8.62
C ARG A 119 -2.39 8.42 -7.99
N ARG A 120 -1.36 7.99 -8.72
CA ARG A 120 -0.42 6.95 -8.27
C ARG A 120 0.33 7.31 -6.99
N ASP A 121 0.62 8.60 -6.79
CA ASP A 121 1.35 9.11 -5.62
C ASP A 121 0.57 9.00 -4.31
N ALA A 122 -0.77 8.91 -4.35
CA ALA A 122 -1.61 8.70 -3.19
C ALA A 122 -1.79 7.22 -2.79
N ARG A 123 -1.32 6.26 -3.61
CA ARG A 123 -1.47 4.82 -3.35
C ARG A 123 -0.88 4.35 -2.00
N PRO A 124 0.28 4.86 -1.53
CA PRO A 124 0.80 4.46 -0.22
C PRO A 124 -0.18 4.70 0.93
N LEU A 125 -0.89 5.85 0.91
CA LEU A 125 -1.93 6.15 1.89
C LEU A 125 -3.10 5.16 1.82
N GLY A 126 -3.54 4.81 0.61
CA GLY A 126 -4.60 3.82 0.42
C GLY A 126 -4.22 2.44 0.97
N ARG A 127 -3.00 1.96 0.70
CA ARG A 127 -2.52 0.68 1.27
C ARG A 127 -2.50 0.73 2.79
N ALA A 128 -2.05 1.85 3.37
CA ALA A 128 -2.01 2.04 4.82
C ALA A 128 -3.42 2.01 5.44
N LEU A 129 -4.39 2.64 4.78
CA LEU A 129 -5.79 2.61 5.22
C LEU A 129 -6.39 1.21 5.14
N LEU A 130 -6.15 0.45 4.06
CA LEU A 130 -6.61 -0.93 3.97
C LEU A 130 -6.06 -1.80 5.12
N ARG A 131 -4.77 -1.65 5.45
CA ARG A 131 -4.15 -2.35 6.60
C ARG A 131 -4.82 -1.98 7.93
N CYS A 132 -5.23 -0.72 8.10
CA CYS A 132 -5.86 -0.26 9.35
C CYS A 132 -7.32 -0.64 9.48
N ALA A 133 -8.02 -0.84 8.36
CA ALA A 133 -9.44 -1.20 8.37
C ALA A 133 -9.68 -2.49 9.16
N ASN A 134 -8.77 -3.48 9.08
CA ASN A 134 -8.92 -4.79 9.74
C ASN A 134 -10.33 -5.40 9.50
N GLY A 135 -10.88 -5.20 8.30
CA GLY A 135 -12.24 -5.63 7.93
C GLY A 135 -13.39 -4.79 8.49
N ARG A 136 -13.11 -3.67 9.18
CA ARG A 136 -14.12 -2.72 9.69
C ARG A 136 -14.27 -1.52 8.74
N SER A 137 -15.48 -0.98 8.70
CA SER A 137 -15.76 0.28 7.99
C SER A 137 -15.16 1.48 8.73
N PHE A 138 -14.84 2.52 7.97
CA PHE A 138 -14.50 3.84 8.47
C PHE A 138 -15.77 4.66 8.71
N PRO A 139 -15.66 5.79 9.45
CA PRO A 139 -16.75 6.76 9.50
C PRO A 139 -17.18 7.16 8.09
N ALA A 140 -18.49 7.14 7.85
CA ALA A 140 -19.04 7.42 6.53
C ALA A 140 -18.77 8.87 6.10
N VAL A 141 -18.39 9.06 4.84
CA VAL A 141 -18.20 10.42 4.30
C VAL A 141 -19.55 11.09 4.05
N THR A 142 -19.75 12.28 4.61
CA THR A 142 -21.06 12.97 4.57
C THR A 142 -21.50 13.36 3.16
N ALA A 143 -20.55 13.69 2.28
CA ALA A 143 -20.82 14.17 0.92
C ALA A 143 -20.76 13.06 -0.16
N GLY A 144 -20.58 11.79 0.22
CA GLY A 144 -20.41 10.68 -0.72
C GLY A 144 -19.08 10.70 -1.50
N ILE A 145 -18.23 11.70 -1.31
CA ILE A 145 -16.92 11.82 -1.96
C ILE A 145 -15.81 11.58 -0.93
N LEU A 146 -14.94 10.61 -1.21
CA LEU A 146 -13.72 10.39 -0.42
C LEU A 146 -12.62 11.32 -0.93
N GLY A 147 -12.24 12.31 -0.11
CA GLY A 147 -11.18 13.28 -0.39
C GLY A 147 -9.87 12.99 0.33
N LEU A 148 -8.80 13.66 -0.12
CA LEU A 148 -7.44 13.49 0.43
C LEU A 148 -7.37 13.80 1.93
N ASP A 149 -7.97 14.91 2.37
CA ASP A 149 -7.98 15.28 3.79
C ASP A 149 -8.73 14.27 4.66
N THR A 150 -9.84 13.72 4.16
CA THR A 150 -10.60 12.69 4.89
C THR A 150 -9.79 11.40 5.03
N ALA A 151 -9.06 11.01 3.98
CA ALA A 151 -8.16 9.88 4.01
C ALA A 151 -7.03 10.08 5.03
N TRP A 152 -6.39 11.26 5.05
CA TRP A 152 -5.35 11.59 6.04
C TRP A 152 -5.87 11.64 7.46
N ASN A 153 -6.99 12.32 7.71
CA ASN A 153 -7.61 12.38 9.03
C ASN A 153 -7.93 10.99 9.56
N THR A 154 -8.45 10.13 8.70
CA THR A 154 -8.74 8.73 9.05
C THR A 154 -7.45 7.97 9.34
N TYR A 155 -6.40 8.15 8.55
CA TYR A 155 -5.09 7.55 8.81
C TYR A 155 -4.51 8.00 10.15
N PHE A 156 -4.50 9.30 10.46
CA PHE A 156 -4.02 9.83 11.73
C PHE A 156 -4.78 9.22 12.92
N HIS A 157 -6.11 9.16 12.83
CA HIS A 157 -6.92 8.64 13.91
C HIS A 157 -6.82 7.11 14.04
N ARG A 158 -6.93 6.36 12.93
CA ARG A 158 -7.05 4.89 12.96
C ARG A 158 -5.71 4.17 12.96
N ALA A 159 -4.73 4.68 12.20
CA ALA A 159 -3.42 4.04 12.10
C ALA A 159 -2.49 4.47 13.24
N LEU A 160 -2.49 5.79 13.51
CA LEU A 160 -1.52 6.41 14.42
C LEU A 160 -2.11 6.67 15.81
N GLY A 161 -3.43 6.71 15.96
CA GLY A 161 -4.08 6.93 17.27
C GLY A 161 -4.09 8.38 17.72
N PHE A 162 -4.06 9.34 16.79
CA PHE A 162 -4.35 10.73 17.12
C PHE A 162 -5.83 10.90 17.50
N GLU A 163 -6.11 11.59 18.60
CA GLU A 163 -7.49 11.96 18.97
C GLU A 163 -8.09 12.95 17.97
N ASN A 164 -7.27 13.89 17.50
CA ASN A 164 -7.64 14.92 16.54
C ASN A 164 -6.55 15.04 15.46
N THR A 165 -6.93 15.49 14.27
CA THR A 165 -5.97 15.79 13.20
C THR A 165 -4.88 16.73 13.72
N PRO A 166 -3.59 16.37 13.60
CA PRO A 166 -2.51 17.23 14.06
C PRO A 166 -2.49 18.51 13.21
N THR A 167 -2.64 19.65 13.88
CA THR A 167 -2.66 20.97 13.24
C THR A 167 -1.39 21.77 13.54
N ARG A 168 -0.54 21.25 14.44
CA ARG A 168 0.73 21.85 14.82
C ARG A 168 1.84 20.81 14.86
N LEU A 169 3.06 21.25 14.62
CA LEU A 169 4.25 20.40 14.75
C LEU A 169 4.43 19.86 16.18
N ALA A 170 4.02 20.62 17.20
CA ALA A 170 4.07 20.19 18.60
C ALA A 170 3.21 18.95 18.86
N ASP A 171 2.07 18.80 18.16
CA ASP A 171 1.14 17.68 18.33
C ASP A 171 1.84 16.33 18.05
N TRP A 172 2.81 16.33 17.12
CA TRP A 172 3.59 15.14 16.76
C TRP A 172 4.55 14.70 17.88
N PHE A 173 5.14 15.65 18.61
CA PHE A 173 6.00 15.33 19.74
C PHE A 173 5.21 14.82 20.93
N VAL A 174 4.06 15.45 21.23
CA VAL A 174 3.14 15.01 22.28
C VAL A 174 2.62 13.61 21.95
N TRP A 175 2.14 13.40 20.74
CA TRP A 175 1.70 12.09 20.27
C TRP A 175 2.79 11.02 20.40
N ALA A 176 4.01 11.31 19.97
CA ALA A 176 5.13 10.38 20.04
C ALA A 176 5.53 10.04 21.49
N ALA A 177 5.35 10.97 22.43
CA ALA A 177 5.57 10.69 23.85
C ALA A 177 4.50 9.75 24.44
N VAL A 178 3.24 9.92 24.02
CA VAL A 178 2.11 9.11 24.52
C VAL A 178 2.01 7.75 23.83
N ASN A 179 2.41 7.66 22.55
CA ASN A 179 2.25 6.48 21.71
C ASN A 179 3.61 5.97 21.18
N PRO A 180 4.57 5.61 22.04
CA PRO A 180 5.90 5.17 21.60
C PRO A 180 5.82 3.93 20.69
N GLY A 181 4.84 3.07 20.92
CA GLY A 181 4.55 1.89 20.10
C GLY A 181 3.88 2.18 18.76
N SER A 182 3.43 3.41 18.45
CA SER A 182 2.85 3.73 17.13
C SER A 182 3.85 4.38 16.19
N ILE A 183 4.99 4.85 16.72
CA ILE A 183 5.99 5.58 15.93
C ILE A 183 6.62 4.69 14.86
N HIS A 184 6.90 3.42 15.16
CA HIS A 184 7.51 2.50 14.20
C HIS A 184 6.65 2.33 12.94
N ARG A 185 5.31 2.28 13.09
CA ARG A 185 4.36 2.13 11.97
C ARG A 185 4.46 3.25 10.93
N VAL A 186 4.81 4.46 11.36
CA VAL A 186 5.04 5.59 10.43
C VAL A 186 6.26 5.35 9.54
N PHE A 187 7.27 4.65 10.07
CA PHE A 187 8.56 4.45 9.42
C PHE A 187 8.72 3.10 8.70
N GLU A 188 7.73 2.20 8.80
CA GLU A 188 7.74 0.89 8.13
C GLU A 188 7.58 0.97 6.61
N ASP A 189 6.91 2.01 6.10
CA ASP A 189 6.61 2.18 4.67
C ASP A 189 7.27 3.48 4.17
N PRO A 190 8.44 3.39 3.50
CA PRO A 190 9.18 4.56 3.04
C PRO A 190 8.42 5.45 2.05
N GLU A 191 7.59 4.83 1.19
CA GLU A 191 6.76 5.58 0.23
C GLU A 191 5.67 6.38 0.97
N LEU A 192 5.05 5.79 1.99
CA LEU A 192 4.09 6.47 2.83
C LEU A 192 4.73 7.58 3.65
N LEU A 193 5.93 7.37 4.18
CA LEU A 193 6.69 8.37 4.92
C LEU A 193 7.01 9.59 4.04
N GLU A 194 7.46 9.36 2.80
CA GLU A 194 7.73 10.45 1.85
C GLU A 194 6.46 11.20 1.48
N LEU A 195 5.35 10.49 1.25
CA LEU A 195 4.05 11.08 1.00
C LEU A 195 3.56 11.92 2.20
N LEU A 196 3.68 11.39 3.42
CA LEU A 196 3.36 12.09 4.67
C LEU A 196 4.22 13.33 4.85
N ALA A 197 5.53 13.23 4.63
CA ALA A 197 6.45 14.34 4.75
C ALA A 197 6.13 15.47 3.76
N ARG A 198 5.66 15.15 2.55
CA ARG A 198 5.17 16.13 1.59
C ARG A 198 3.86 16.76 2.05
N TYR A 199 2.90 15.95 2.50
CA TYR A 199 1.62 16.46 3.00
C TYR A 199 1.80 17.41 4.18
N LEU A 200 2.57 17.01 5.20
CA LEU A 200 2.83 17.86 6.37
C LEU A 200 3.65 19.11 6.01
N ALA A 201 4.55 19.04 5.03
CA ALA A 201 5.27 20.23 4.59
C ALA A 201 4.34 21.25 3.91
N GLN A 202 3.29 20.78 3.23
CA GLN A 202 2.28 21.63 2.60
C GLN A 202 1.30 22.22 3.62
N THR A 203 0.93 21.47 4.66
CA THR A 203 -0.08 21.90 5.65
C THR A 203 0.51 22.61 6.87
N LEU A 204 1.67 22.16 7.35
CA LEU A 204 2.33 22.64 8.58
C LEU A 204 3.68 23.35 8.33
N GLY A 205 4.11 23.45 7.07
CA GLY A 205 5.34 24.12 6.66
C GLY A 205 6.58 23.22 6.61
N SER A 206 7.66 23.74 6.01
CA SER A 206 8.87 22.97 5.66
C SER A 206 9.56 22.28 6.84
N ALA A 207 9.41 22.82 8.06
CA ALA A 207 9.95 22.25 9.30
C ALA A 207 9.36 20.87 9.65
N ALA A 208 8.22 20.48 9.06
CA ALA A 208 7.62 19.16 9.25
C ALA A 208 8.56 18.00 8.92
N ARG A 209 9.41 18.16 7.89
CA ARG A 209 10.40 17.15 7.53
C ARG A 209 11.41 16.92 8.64
N THR A 210 11.88 17.99 9.28
CA THR A 210 12.83 17.93 10.39
C THR A 210 12.22 17.22 11.61
N VAL A 211 10.94 17.49 11.91
CA VAL A 211 10.22 16.81 12.99
C VAL A 211 10.14 15.30 12.74
N LEU A 212 9.77 14.87 11.54
CA LEU A 212 9.74 13.44 11.20
C LEU A 212 11.13 12.78 11.31
N GLN A 213 12.20 13.48 10.91
CA GLN A 213 13.56 12.95 11.08
C GLN A 213 13.96 12.83 12.56
N ALA A 214 13.63 13.82 13.39
CA ALA A 214 13.90 13.76 14.83
C ALA A 214 13.17 12.58 15.50
N LEU A 215 11.90 12.33 15.12
CA LEU A 215 11.14 11.18 15.60
C LEU A 215 11.77 9.85 15.18
N ARG A 216 12.29 9.77 13.95
CA ARG A 216 12.98 8.57 13.43
C ARG A 216 14.24 8.23 14.23
N ILE A 217 15.07 9.23 14.53
CA ILE A 217 16.30 9.04 15.31
C ILE A 217 15.96 8.54 16.72
N LYS A 218 14.93 9.12 17.36
CA LYS A 218 14.47 8.68 18.70
C LYS A 218 14.03 7.21 18.70
N THR A 219 13.32 6.75 17.67
CA THR A 219 12.94 5.33 17.56
C THR A 219 14.10 4.38 17.36
N GLN A 220 15.15 4.80 16.64
CA GLN A 220 16.34 3.98 16.44
C GLN A 220 17.22 3.93 17.69
N ALA A 221 17.32 5.04 18.42
CA ALA A 221 18.07 5.12 19.68
C ALA A 221 17.41 4.28 20.80
N GLY A 222 16.09 4.20 20.85
CA GLY A 222 15.36 3.36 21.82
C GLY A 222 15.43 1.84 21.56
N ALA A 223 15.90 1.41 20.38
CA ALA A 223 16.07 0.00 20.03
C ALA A 223 17.43 -0.58 20.47
N HIS A 224 18.37 0.27 20.90
CA HIS A 224 19.55 -0.17 21.63
C HIS A 224 19.26 -0.07 23.12
N PRO A 225 19.12 -1.19 23.87
CA PRO A 225 19.09 -1.10 25.31
C PRO A 225 20.40 -0.47 25.74
N HIS A 226 20.31 0.59 26.55
CA HIS A 226 21.45 1.21 27.18
C HIS A 226 22.27 0.14 27.90
N HIS A 227 23.38 -0.31 27.29
CA HIS A 227 24.51 -0.80 28.05
C HIS A 227 25.02 0.41 28.81
N ILE A 228 24.57 0.50 30.06
CA ILE A 228 25.15 1.37 31.09
C ILE A 228 26.65 1.07 31.10
N PHE A 229 27.45 2.04 30.67
CA PHE A 229 28.88 2.06 30.97
C PHE A 229 29.03 1.93 32.49
N PRO A 230 29.77 0.93 33.03
CA PRO A 230 30.08 0.94 34.43
C PRO A 230 30.98 2.16 34.68
N LEU A 231 30.50 3.05 35.55
CA LEU A 231 31.35 4.05 36.18
C LEU A 231 32.49 3.29 36.85
N VAL A 232 33.72 3.57 36.44
CA VAL A 232 34.92 3.16 37.17
C VAL A 232 34.82 3.76 38.57
N ALA A 233 34.80 2.89 39.57
CA ALA A 233 35.02 3.24 40.97
C ALA A 233 36.07 2.28 41.52
N GLY A 234 37.22 2.84 41.95
CA GLY A 234 38.32 2.13 42.58
C GLY A 234 39.63 2.29 41.84
#